data_AF-A0A920T9J5-F1
#
_entry.id   AF-A0A920T9J5-F1
#
_cell.length_a   1.000
_cell.length_b   1.000
_cell.length_c   1.000
_cell.angle_alpha   90.00
_cell.angle_beta   90.00
_cell.angle_gamma   90.00
#
_symmetry.space_group_name_H-M   'P 1'
#
loop_
_entity.id
_entity.type
_entity.pdbx_description
1 polymer ?
#
loop_
_entity_poly.entity_id
_entity_poly.type
_entity_poly.pdbx_seq_one_letter_code
_entity_poly.pdbx_strand_id
1 'polypeptide(L)'
;MTVLDCADPSRMVARRDETISPLQALAMLNNSFMTTMSIHFAHRVSTETPRLADRVRLAFTLALARAPDNDEIGLLTTYARRHGLPNTCRLILNLNEFVFVE
;
A
#
# COMPACT_ATOMS: atom_id res chain seq x y z
N MET A 1 10.74 10.49 7.60
CA MET A 1 9.31 10.72 7.90
C MET A 1 9.03 12.16 8.37
N THR A 2 9.89 13.13 8.09
CA THR A 2 9.72 14.54 8.49
C THR A 2 8.75 15.34 7.61
N VAL A 3 8.24 14.74 6.53
CA VAL A 3 7.28 15.35 5.60
C VAL A 3 5.82 15.18 6.05
N LEU A 4 5.56 14.28 7.00
CA LEU A 4 4.23 14.07 7.57
C LEU A 4 4.06 15.04 8.73
N ASP A 5 2.90 15.69 8.79
CA ASP A 5 2.63 16.65 9.86
C ASP A 5 2.66 15.95 11.23
N CYS A 6 3.16 16.65 12.25
CA CYS A 6 3.02 16.21 13.64
C CYS A 6 1.74 16.83 14.23
N ALA A 7 1.19 16.22 15.28
CA ALA A 7 0.13 16.85 16.05
C ALA A 7 0.67 18.07 16.80
N ASP A 8 -0.07 19.19 16.75
CA ASP A 8 0.23 20.38 17.55
C ASP A 8 -0.35 20.22 18.97
N PRO A 9 0.49 20.06 20.02
CA PRO A 9 0.03 19.82 21.38
C PRO A 9 -0.68 21.03 22.00
N SER A 10 -0.60 22.21 21.38
CA SER A 10 -1.28 23.43 21.86
C SER A 10 -2.70 23.60 21.33
N ARG A 11 -3.12 22.77 20.35
CA ARG A 11 -4.44 22.84 19.72
C ARG A 11 -5.27 21.61 20.06
N MET A 12 -6.37 21.82 20.80
CA MET A 12 -7.40 20.78 20.95
C MET A 12 -8.24 20.73 19.68
N VAL A 13 -8.27 19.56 19.03
CA VAL A 13 -9.10 19.33 17.84
C VAL A 13 -9.79 17.96 17.97
N ALA A 14 -11.08 17.90 17.65
CA ALA A 14 -11.88 16.67 17.77
C ALA A 14 -11.47 15.60 16.75
N ARG A 15 -11.01 16.03 15.56
CA ARG A 15 -10.46 15.17 14.50
C ARG A 15 -9.23 15.88 13.94
N ARG A 16 -8.16 15.13 13.70
CA ARG A 16 -6.95 15.66 13.06
C ARG A 16 -7.26 16.17 11.65
N ASP A 17 -6.75 17.34 11.28
CA ASP A 17 -6.84 17.85 9.91
C ASP A 17 -6.04 16.96 8.95
N GLU A 18 -6.61 16.64 7.80
CA GLU A 18 -5.98 15.84 6.76
C GLU A 18 -5.26 16.75 5.77
N THR A 19 -3.93 16.68 5.76
CA THR A 19 -3.09 17.32 4.73
C THR A 19 -2.71 16.27 3.70
N ILE A 20 -3.04 16.51 2.43
CA ILE A 20 -2.55 15.71 1.31
C ILE A 20 -1.62 16.58 0.46
N SER A 21 -0.30 16.37 0.60
CA SER A 21 0.69 17.02 -0.24
C SER A 21 1.36 16.05 -1.22
N PRO A 22 1.77 16.51 -2.42
CA PRO A 22 2.54 15.68 -3.36
C PRO A 22 3.84 15.13 -2.75
N LEU A 23 4.49 15.88 -1.84
CA LEU A 23 5.71 15.44 -1.16
C LEU A 23 5.45 14.29 -0.19
N GLN A 24 4.31 14.29 0.51
CA GLN A 24 3.91 13.19 1.38
C GLN A 24 3.63 11.93 0.56
N ALA A 25 2.88 12.03 -0.55
CA ALA A 25 2.65 10.90 -1.45
C ALA A 25 3.97 10.33 -2.03
N LEU A 26 4.87 11.21 -2.48
CA LEU A 26 6.17 10.81 -3.00
C LEU A 26 7.03 10.12 -1.93
N ALA A 27 7.00 10.61 -0.70
CA ALA A 27 7.71 10.01 0.42
C ALA A 27 7.10 8.68 0.84
N MET A 28 5.77 8.55 0.87
CA MET A 28 5.10 7.26 1.10
C MET A 28 5.54 6.24 0.08
N LEU A 29 5.55 6.63 -1.20
CA LEU A 29 6.00 5.75 -2.26
C LEU A 29 7.48 5.37 -2.09
N ASN A 30 8.39 6.32 -1.85
CA ASN A 30 9.84 6.10 -2.03
C ASN A 30 10.67 5.90 -0.77
N ASN A 31 10.11 6.08 0.43
CA ASN A 31 10.93 5.93 1.63
C ASN A 31 11.42 4.46 1.82
N SER A 32 12.54 4.33 2.52
CA SER A 32 13.19 3.03 2.77
C SER A 32 12.28 2.08 3.56
N PHE A 33 11.51 2.60 4.52
CA PHE A 33 10.56 1.81 5.30
C PHE A 33 9.49 1.16 4.40
N MET A 34 8.84 1.92 3.52
CA MET A 34 7.83 1.40 2.59
C MET A 34 8.43 0.36 1.64
N THR A 35 9.62 0.64 1.12
CA THR A 35 10.34 -0.30 0.25
C THR A 35 10.61 -1.62 0.97
N THR A 36 11.16 -1.56 2.18
CA THR A 36 11.43 -2.75 3.01
C THR A 36 10.15 -3.51 3.38
N MET A 37 9.10 -2.81 3.80
CA MET A 37 7.83 -3.43 4.15
C MET A 37 7.15 -4.09 2.95
N SER A 38 7.26 -3.52 1.75
CA SER A 38 6.74 -4.13 0.53
C SER A 38 7.42 -5.47 0.20
N ILE A 39 8.72 -5.60 0.49
CA ILE A 39 9.48 -6.86 0.32
C ILE A 39 9.02 -7.90 1.34
N HIS A 40 8.90 -7.54 2.61
CA HIS A 40 8.39 -8.45 3.64
C HIS A 40 6.97 -8.91 3.35
N PHE A 41 6.12 -7.98 2.88
CA PHE A 41 4.74 -8.32 2.54
C PHE A 41 4.69 -9.27 1.33
N ALA A 42 5.47 -9.00 0.29
CA ALA A 42 5.63 -9.90 -0.86
C ALA A 42 6.13 -11.29 -0.45
N HIS A 43 7.10 -11.36 0.47
CA HIS A 43 7.59 -12.62 0.99
C HIS A 43 6.47 -13.41 1.68
N ARG A 44 5.72 -12.79 2.60
CA ARG A 44 4.59 -13.41 3.29
C ARG A 44 3.60 -14.02 2.28
N VAL A 45 3.06 -13.22 1.37
CA VAL A 45 2.04 -13.72 0.42
C VAL A 45 2.60 -14.76 -0.56
N SER A 46 3.92 -14.73 -0.83
CA SER A 46 4.56 -15.74 -1.68
C SER A 46 4.63 -17.13 -1.04
N THR A 47 4.66 -17.19 0.29
CA THR A 47 4.70 -18.45 1.06
C THR A 47 3.31 -19.06 1.24
N GLU A 48 2.25 -18.25 1.21
CA GLU A 48 0.87 -18.72 1.44
C GLU A 48 0.24 -19.33 0.18
N THR A 49 0.69 -18.97 -1.03
CA THR A 49 0.12 -19.51 -2.28
C THR A 49 1.14 -19.59 -3.43
N PRO A 50 1.08 -20.62 -4.30
CA PRO A 50 2.07 -20.82 -5.37
C PRO A 50 1.84 -19.97 -6.63
N ARG A 51 0.59 -19.61 -6.96
CA ARG A 51 0.27 -18.94 -8.23
C ARG A 51 0.31 -17.42 -8.09
N LEU A 52 0.87 -16.72 -9.10
CA LEU A 52 1.01 -15.27 -9.06
C LEU A 52 -0.33 -14.53 -8.90
N ALA A 53 -1.36 -14.92 -9.64
CA ALA A 53 -2.69 -14.30 -9.53
C ALA A 53 -3.28 -14.49 -8.12
N ASP A 54 -3.09 -15.66 -7.51
CA ASP A 54 -3.57 -15.93 -6.16
C ASP A 54 -2.76 -15.13 -5.11
N ARG A 55 -1.45 -14.95 -5.32
CA ARG A 55 -0.61 -14.06 -4.48
C ARG A 55 -1.07 -12.61 -4.53
N VAL A 56 -1.38 -12.10 -5.74
CA VAL A 56 -1.89 -10.73 -5.92
C VAL A 56 -3.26 -10.57 -5.26
N ARG A 57 -4.17 -11.54 -5.44
CA ARG A 57 -5.48 -11.55 -4.80
C ARG A 57 -5.35 -11.54 -3.27
N LEU A 58 -4.49 -12.39 -2.73
CA LEU A 58 -4.21 -12.45 -1.29
C LEU A 58 -3.63 -11.13 -0.76
N ALA A 59 -2.63 -10.56 -1.45
CA ALA A 59 -2.04 -9.27 -1.07
C ALA A 59 -3.08 -8.15 -1.04
N PHE A 60 -3.96 -8.12 -2.03
CA PHE A 60 -5.04 -7.16 -2.12
C PHE A 60 -6.03 -7.29 -0.95
N THR A 61 -6.50 -8.51 -0.69
CA THR A 61 -7.45 -8.77 0.40
C THR A 61 -6.85 -8.52 1.79
N LEU A 62 -5.58 -8.85 1.99
CA LEU A 62 -4.89 -8.55 3.26
C LEU A 62 -4.71 -7.04 3.48
N ALA A 63 -4.50 -6.26 2.43
CA ALA A 63 -4.29 -4.82 2.53
C ALA A 63 -5.61 -4.04 2.64
N LEU A 64 -6.59 -4.36 1.79
CA LEU A 64 -7.82 -3.56 1.64
C LEU A 64 -9.06 -4.20 2.29
N ALA A 65 -8.90 -5.37 2.93
CA ALA A 65 -9.98 -6.10 3.60
C ALA A 65 -11.21 -6.44 2.72
N ARG A 66 -11.04 -6.45 1.39
CA ARG A 66 -12.06 -6.87 0.41
C ARG A 66 -11.48 -7.74 -0.71
N ALA A 67 -12.35 -8.39 -1.47
CA ALA A 67 -11.93 -9.09 -2.68
C ALA A 67 -11.67 -8.07 -3.82
N PRO A 68 -10.62 -8.26 -4.64
CA PRO A 68 -10.45 -7.49 -5.86
C PRO A 68 -11.49 -7.92 -6.90
N ASP A 69 -11.91 -6.99 -7.74
CA ASP A 69 -12.68 -7.31 -8.94
C ASP A 69 -11.80 -7.91 -10.07
N ASN A 70 -12.43 -8.27 -11.19
CA ASN A 70 -11.75 -8.90 -12.32
C ASN A 70 -10.78 -7.97 -13.06
N ASP A 71 -11.04 -6.66 -13.05
CA ASP A 71 -10.21 -5.68 -13.74
C ASP A 71 -8.99 -5.33 -12.86
N GLU A 72 -9.20 -5.12 -11.56
CA GLU A 72 -8.17 -4.90 -10.55
C GLU A 72 -7.17 -6.06 -10.53
N ILE A 73 -7.65 -7.31 -10.48
CA ILE A 73 -6.76 -8.48 -10.49
C ILE A 73 -6.01 -8.61 -11.81
N GLY A 74 -6.65 -8.29 -12.95
CA GLY A 74 -6.02 -8.31 -14.27
C GLY A 74 -4.89 -7.31 -14.40
N LEU A 75 -5.14 -6.05 -13.99
CA LEU A 75 -4.17 -4.97 -13.99
C LEU A 75 -3.00 -5.27 -13.05
N LEU A 76 -3.28 -5.65 -11.80
CA LEU A 76 -2.25 -5.93 -10.80
C LEU A 76 -1.43 -7.17 -11.16
N THR A 77 -2.03 -8.21 -11.73
CA THR A 77 -1.29 -9.39 -12.19
C THR A 77 -0.37 -9.05 -13.36
N THR A 78 -0.84 -8.22 -14.30
CA THR A 78 -0.02 -7.74 -15.43
C THR A 78 1.16 -6.90 -14.93
N TYR A 79 0.90 -6.00 -13.98
CA TYR A 79 1.94 -5.21 -13.32
C TYR A 79 2.96 -6.10 -12.60
N ALA A 80 2.48 -7.09 -11.84
CA ALA A 80 3.33 -8.03 -11.10
C ALA A 80 4.22 -8.87 -12.01
N ARG A 81 3.77 -9.25 -13.20
CA ARG A 81 4.60 -9.94 -14.20
C ARG A 81 5.72 -9.05 -14.73
N ARG A 82 5.47 -7.74 -14.88
CA ARG A 82 6.43 -6.79 -15.45
C ARG A 82 7.44 -6.27 -14.42
N HIS A 83 7.00 -6.04 -13.19
CA HIS A 83 7.78 -5.33 -12.17
C HIS A 83 8.02 -6.16 -10.90
N GLY A 84 7.46 -7.36 -10.80
CA GLY A 84 7.61 -8.24 -9.67
C GLY A 84 6.62 -7.99 -8.53
N LEU A 85 6.52 -8.97 -7.64
CA LEU A 85 5.61 -8.95 -6.50
C LEU A 85 5.94 -7.86 -5.46
N PRO A 86 7.21 -7.56 -5.12
CA PRO A 86 7.52 -6.48 -4.18
C PRO A 86 7.01 -5.11 -4.63
N ASN A 87 7.17 -4.77 -5.92
CA ASN A 87 6.66 -3.52 -6.47
C ASN A 87 5.12 -3.51 -6.51
N THR A 88 4.49 -4.66 -6.72
CA THR A 88 3.02 -4.77 -6.66
C THR A 88 2.51 -4.54 -5.24
N CYS A 89 3.14 -5.16 -4.24
CA CYS A 89 2.84 -4.92 -2.82
C CYS A 89 3.06 -3.46 -2.45
N ARG A 90 4.12 -2.82 -2.95
CA ARG A 90 4.37 -1.39 -2.76
C ARG A 90 3.25 -0.53 -3.34
N LEU A 91 2.77 -0.85 -4.54
CA LEU A 91 1.64 -0.15 -5.17
C LEU A 91 0.37 -0.31 -4.33
N ILE A 92 0.03 -1.54 -3.90
CA ILE A 92 -1.15 -1.82 -3.07
C ILE A 92 -1.10 -1.04 -1.75
N LEU A 93 0.05 -1.01 -1.06
CA LEU A 93 0.25 -0.26 0.19
C LEU A 93 0.26 1.27 0.01
N ASN A 94 0.18 1.76 -1.23
CA ASN A 94 0.08 3.19 -1.55
C ASN A 94 -1.25 3.53 -2.26
N LEU A 95 -2.21 2.60 -2.32
CA LEU A 95 -3.56 2.91 -2.77
C LEU A 95 -4.26 3.81 -1.74
N ASN A 96 -5.09 4.75 -2.21
CA ASN A 96 -5.86 5.62 -1.32
C ASN A 96 -6.68 4.82 -0.32
N GLU A 97 -7.30 3.72 -0.75
CA GLU A 97 -8.09 2.83 0.11
C GLU A 97 -7.28 2.17 1.24
N PHE A 98 -5.96 2.01 1.07
CA PHE A 98 -5.08 1.56 2.16
C PHE A 98 -4.66 2.71 3.08
N VAL A 99 -4.41 3.88 2.48
CA VAL A 99 -3.82 5.03 3.17
C VAL A 99 -4.85 5.79 4.01
N PHE A 100 -6.10 5.84 3.55
CA PHE A 100 -7.19 6.60 4.17
C PHE A 100 -8.27 5.64 4.68
N VAL A 101 -8.76 5.93 5.89
CA VAL A 101 -9.91 5.24 6.49
C VAL A 101 -11.05 6.24 6.47
N GLU A 102 -11.90 6.18 5.45
CA GLU A 102 -13.12 6.97 5.37
C GLU A 102 -14.25 6.38 6.23
#